data_AF-A0A081XP67-F1
#
_entry.id   AF-A0A081XP67-F1
#
_cell.length_a   1.000
_cell.length_b   1.000
_cell.length_c   1.000
_cell.angle_alpha   90.00
_cell.angle_beta   90.00
_cell.angle_gamma   90.00
#
_symmetry.space_group_name_H-M   'P 1'
#
loop_
_entity.id
_entity.type
_entity.pdbx_description
1 polymer ?
#
loop_
_entity_poly.entity_id
_entity_poly.type
_entity_poly.pdbx_seq_one_letter_code
_entity_poly.pdbx_strand_id
1 'polypeptide(L)'
;MNGSTSQILTTIGDGARLGDVITTGGNPHTVTNVRRVAGGRKVLEFADGNVYVLGPALLIQVMRTSRTRVRLVAGRDGLARVALS
;
A
#
# COMPACT_ATOMS: atom_id res chain seq x y z
N MET A 1 -15.78 5.06 -12.62
CA MET A 1 -15.56 3.69 -12.11
C MET A 1 -14.13 3.63 -11.60
N ASN A 2 -13.89 3.28 -10.34
CA ASN A 2 -12.54 3.18 -9.78
C ASN A 2 -12.13 1.71 -9.81
N GLY A 3 -11.10 1.37 -10.60
CA GLY A 3 -10.48 0.05 -10.53
C GLY A 3 -9.50 0.00 -9.36
N SER A 4 -9.48 -1.10 -8.62
CA SER A 4 -8.44 -1.40 -7.65
C SER A 4 -7.68 -2.65 -8.08
N THR A 5 -6.36 -2.57 -8.09
CA THR A 5 -5.49 -3.70 -8.40
C THR A 5 -4.69 -4.06 -7.15
N SER A 6 -4.76 -5.32 -6.76
CA SER A 6 -3.95 -5.87 -5.67
C SER A 6 -2.75 -6.60 -6.25
N GLN A 7 -1.56 -6.30 -5.72
CA GLN A 7 -0.32 -6.93 -6.13
C GLN A 7 0.48 -7.34 -4.90
N ILE A 8 1.13 -8.49 -4.99
CA ILE A 8 2.10 -8.96 -4.00
C ILE A 8 3.47 -8.50 -4.48
N LEU A 9 4.21 -7.80 -3.61
CA LEU A 9 5.55 -7.32 -3.92
C LEU A 9 6.48 -7.50 -2.71
N THR A 10 7.76 -7.71 -3.00
CA THR A 10 8.82 -7.67 -1.99
C THR A 10 9.34 -6.25 -1.86
N THR A 11 9.47 -5.76 -0.63
CA THR A 11 10.04 -4.44 -0.34
C THR A 11 10.87 -4.48 0.94
N ILE A 12 11.59 -3.41 1.25
CA ILE A 12 12.28 -3.24 2.53
C ILE A 12 11.32 -2.64 3.56
N GLY A 13 11.66 -2.68 4.86
CA GLY A 13 10.83 -2.13 5.94
C GLY A 13 10.39 -0.68 5.73
N ASP A 14 11.23 0.19 5.15
CA ASP A 14 10.84 1.57 4.81
C ASP A 14 9.84 1.66 3.64
N GLY A 15 9.66 0.58 2.87
CA GLY A 15 8.69 0.48 1.78
C GLY A 15 7.26 0.19 2.21
N ALA A 16 7.03 -0.19 3.47
CA ALA A 16 5.68 -0.43 4.01
C ALA A 16 4.83 0.86 4.04
N ARG A 17 3.55 0.74 3.68
CA ARG A 17 2.57 1.83 3.57
C ARG A 17 1.30 1.50 4.34
N LEU A 18 0.57 2.55 4.69
CA LEU A 18 -0.77 2.43 5.24
C LEU A 18 -1.67 1.62 4.29
N GLY A 19 -2.41 0.66 4.83
CA GLY A 19 -3.30 -0.22 4.08
C GLY A 19 -2.61 -1.40 3.38
N ASP A 20 -1.28 -1.52 3.47
CA ASP A 20 -0.62 -2.76 3.07
C ASP A 20 -1.09 -3.92 3.96
N VAL A 21 -1.16 -5.12 3.39
CA VAL A 21 -1.37 -6.36 4.13
C VAL A 21 -0.06 -7.13 4.18
N ILE A 22 0.39 -7.45 5.39
CA ILE A 22 1.65 -8.17 5.63
C ILE A 22 1.33 -9.51 6.27
N THR A 23 1.85 -10.59 5.69
CA THR A 23 1.69 -11.92 6.27
C THR A 23 2.80 -12.19 7.28
N THR A 24 2.44 -12.40 8.53
CA THR A 24 3.37 -12.76 9.61
C THR A 24 2.92 -14.08 10.23
N GLY A 25 3.80 -15.08 10.29
CA GLY A 25 3.45 -16.41 10.83
C GLY A 25 2.30 -17.10 10.07
N GLY A 26 2.09 -16.76 8.79
CA GLY A 26 0.98 -17.27 7.97
C GLY A 26 -0.33 -16.48 8.08
N ASN A 27 -0.43 -15.50 8.98
CA ASN A 27 -1.63 -14.69 9.17
C ASN A 27 -1.50 -13.32 8.47
N PRO A 28 -2.51 -12.87 7.70
CA PRO A 28 -2.50 -11.56 7.07
C PRO A 28 -2.88 -10.46 8.07
N HIS A 29 -2.06 -9.42 8.17
CA HIS A 29 -2.28 -8.28 9.05
C HIS A 29 -2.35 -6.99 8.22
N THR A 30 -3.43 -6.22 8.38
CA THR A 30 -3.59 -4.94 7.67
C THR A 30 -2.93 -3.82 8.47
N VAL A 31 -2.04 -3.07 7.84
CA VAL A 31 -1.37 -1.90 8.43
C VAL A 31 -2.34 -0.74 8.54
N THR A 32 -2.59 -0.27 9.77
CA THR A 32 -3.49 0.85 10.09
C THR A 32 -2.75 2.11 10.49
N ASN A 33 -1.46 2.00 10.84
CA ASN A 33 -0.61 3.15 11.10
C ASN A 33 0.84 2.87 10.67
N VAL A 34 1.54 3.92 10.23
CA VAL A 34 2.95 3.87 9.86
C VAL A 34 3.63 5.11 10.41
N ARG A 35 4.55 4.93 11.37
CA ARG A 35 5.37 6.02 11.93
C ARG A 35 6.85 5.75 11.71
N ARG A 36 7.60 6.79 11.30
CA ARG A 36 9.07 6.73 11.24
C ARG A 36 9.65 6.91 12.63
N VAL A 37 10.73 6.19 12.92
CA VAL A 37 11.53 6.38 14.15
C VAL A 37 13.01 6.49 13.79
N ALA A 38 13.84 6.84 14.79
CA ALA A 38 15.27 7.06 14.60
C ALA A 38 15.97 5.86 13.93
N GLY A 39 17.02 6.14 13.17
CA GLY A 39 17.81 5.12 12.48
C GLY A 39 17.12 4.49 11.26
N GLY A 40 16.18 5.20 10.61
CA GLY A 40 15.53 4.76 9.37
C GLY A 40 14.52 3.62 9.56
N ARG A 41 14.13 3.33 10.80
CA ARG A 41 13.16 2.29 11.12
C ARG A 41 11.73 2.81 10.98
N LYS A 42 10.79 1.89 10.79
CA LYS A 42 9.36 2.18 10.84
C LYS A 42 8.69 1.36 11.92
N VAL A 43 7.72 1.95 12.60
CA VAL A 43 6.77 1.21 13.41
C VAL A 43 5.46 1.13 12.64
N LEU A 44 4.94 -0.08 12.57
CA LEU A 44 3.68 -0.44 11.95
C LEU A 44 2.71 -0.87 13.05
N GLU A 45 1.52 -0.28 13.03
CA GLU A 45 0.40 -0.75 13.86
C GLU A 45 -0.59 -1.44 12.92
N PHE A 46 -1.19 -2.52 13.40
CA PHE A 46 -2.07 -3.38 12.62
C PHE A 46 -3.49 -3.35 13.15
N ALA A 47 -4.45 -3.73 12.29
CA ALA A 47 -5.87 -3.71 12.62
C ALA A 47 -6.27 -4.64 13.77
N ASP A 48 -5.47 -5.68 14.05
CA ASP A 48 -5.66 -6.61 15.15
C ASP A 48 -5.00 -6.15 16.47
N GLY A 49 -4.43 -4.94 16.48
CA GLY A 49 -3.75 -4.37 17.64
C GLY A 49 -2.28 -4.73 17.77
N ASN A 50 -1.72 -5.55 16.86
CA ASN A 50 -0.29 -5.85 16.86
C ASN A 50 0.54 -4.62 16.46
N VAL A 51 1.77 -4.56 16.96
CA VAL A 51 2.73 -3.50 16.65
C VAL A 51 4.10 -4.11 16.34
N TYR A 52 4.66 -3.79 15.17
CA TYR A 52 5.99 -4.25 14.76
C TYR A 52 6.91 -3.09 14.42
N VAL A 53 8.18 -3.21 14.82
CA VAL A 53 9.24 -2.28 14.41
C VAL A 53 10.08 -2.95 13.32
N LEU A 54 10.06 -2.38 12.13
CA LEU A 54 10.85 -2.87 11.00
C LEU A 54 12.14 -2.10 10.85
N GLY A 55 13.23 -2.85 10.70
CA GLY A 55 14.53 -2.32 10.29
C GLY A 55 14.51 -1.76 8.87
N PRO A 56 15.37 -0.78 8.54
CA PRO A 56 15.42 -0.17 7.21
C PRO A 56 15.73 -1.18 6.09
N ALA A 57 16.51 -2.23 6.38
CA ALA A 57 16.98 -3.20 5.39
C ALA A 57 16.26 -4.56 5.44
N LEU A 58 15.26 -4.73 6.33
CA LEU A 58 14.53 -5.99 6.43
C LEU A 58 13.63 -6.16 5.20
N LEU A 59 13.84 -7.23 4.44
CA LEU A 59 12.95 -7.60 3.34
C LEU A 59 11.64 -8.14 3.90
N ILE A 60 10.53 -7.62 3.38
CA ILE A 60 9.17 -8.01 3.72
C ILE A 60 8.36 -8.22 2.44
N GLN A 61 7.41 -9.14 2.50
CA GLN A 61 6.41 -9.32 1.45
C GLN A 61 5.14 -8.60 1.85
N VAL A 62 4.65 -7.74 0.95
CA VAL A 62 3.42 -6.97 1.18
C VAL A 62 2.44 -7.21 0.05
N MET A 63 1.16 -7.31 0.38
CA MET A 63 0.08 -7.17 -0.58
C MET A 63 -0.42 -5.74 -0.55
N ARG A 64 -0.33 -5.05 -1.69
CA ARG A 64 -0.68 -3.64 -1.83
C ARG A 64 -1.82 -3.49 -2.81
N THR A 65 -2.87 -2.80 -2.38
CA THR A 65 -3.98 -2.40 -3.24
C THR A 65 -3.76 -0.98 -3.75
N SER A 66 -3.58 -0.82 -5.06
CA SER A 66 -3.48 0.48 -5.70
C SER A 66 -4.82 0.83 -6.35
N ARG A 67 -5.30 2.05 -6.15
CA ARG A 67 -6.46 2.57 -6.88
C ARG A 67 -5.99 3.29 -8.13
N THR A 68 -6.45 2.83 -9.28
CA THR A 68 -6.28 3.57 -10.53
C THR A 68 -7.38 4.61 -10.59
N ARG A 69 -7.01 5.90 -10.54
CA ARG A 69 -7.96 6.97 -10.82
C ARG A 69 -8.13 7.07 -12.32
N VAL A 70 -9.38 6.91 -12.76
CA VAL A 70 -9.78 7.16 -14.14
C VAL A 70 -10.37 8.55 -14.21
N ARG A 71 -9.83 9.40 -15.06
CA ARG A 71 -10.43 10.70 -15.37
C ARG A 71 -11.22 10.60 -16.67
N LEU A 72 -12.49 10.99 -16.62
CA LEU A 72 -13.26 11.24 -17.84
C LEU A 72 -12.87 12.61 -18.38
N VAL A 73 -12.42 12.64 -19.63
CA VAL A 73 -12.10 13.88 -20.35
C VAL A 73 -13.14 14.05 -21.45
N ALA A 74 -13.83 15.18 -21.46
CA ALA A 74 -14.73 15.54 -22.53
C ALA A 74 -13.90 15.88 -23.79
N GLY A 75 -14.05 15.08 -24.83
CA GLY A 75 -13.52 15.40 -26.14
C GLY A 75 -14.30 16.55 -26.78
N ARG A 76 -13.60 17.35 -27.61
CA ARG A 76 -14.24 18.46 -28.37
C ARG A 76 -15.29 17.97 -29.38
N ASP A 77 -15.28 16.67 -29.67
CA ASP A 77 -16.21 15.91 -30.50
C ASP A 77 -17.48 15.48 -29.73
N GLY A 78 -17.63 15.85 -28.45
CA GLY A 78 -18.77 15.44 -27.62
C GLY A 78 -18.67 14.01 -27.08
N LEU A 79 -17.57 13.30 -27.37
CA LEU A 79 -17.31 11.95 -26.85
C LEU A 79 -16.50 12.01 -25.55
N ALA A 80 -16.94 11.27 -24.54
CA ALA A 80 -16.17 11.11 -23.30
C ALA A 80 -15.04 10.08 -23.52
N ARG A 81 -13.81 10.46 -23.17
CA ARG A 81 -12.63 9.58 -23.22
C ARG A 81 -12.15 9.24 -21.82
N VAL A 82 -11.69 8.02 -21.65
CA VAL A 82 -11.10 7.49 -20.41
C VAL A 82 -9.61 7.74 -20.45
N ALA A 83 -9.11 8.61 -19.55
CA ALA A 83 -7.68 8.78 -19.32
C ALA A 83 -7.26 8.04 -18.05
N LEU A 84 -6.25 7.17 -18.17
CA LEU A 84 -5.57 6.56 -17.05
C LEU A 84 -4.53 7.56 -16.51
N SER A 85 -4.44 7.71 -15.19
CA SER A 85 -3.44 8.53 -14.49
C SER A 85 -2.50 7.67 -13.67
#